data_AF-A0A318T6S9-F1
#
_entry.id   AF-A0A318T6S9-F1
#
_cell.length_a   1.000
_cell.length_b   1.000
_cell.length_c   1.000
_cell.angle_alpha   90.00
_cell.angle_beta   90.00
_cell.angle_gamma   90.00
#
_symmetry.space_group_name_H-M   'P 1'
#
loop_
_entity.id
_entity.type
_entity.pdbx_description
1 polymer ?
#
loop_
_entity_poly.entity_id
_entity_poly.type
_entity_poly.pdbx_seq_one_letter_code
_entity_poly.pdbx_strand_id
1 'polypeptide(L)'
;MSKDTDRFFVLTGGPGSGKNTLIEVLRESGYASSAEAGRGIIQRQMAISGPALPWANPALFAETMLVWEMRSYEIARQEDGIVFFDRGLPDIASGT
;
A
#
# COMPACT_ATOMS: atom_id res chain seq x y z
N MET A 1 22.22 -1.29 -16.52
CA MET A 1 20.82 -1.08 -16.09
C MET A 1 20.80 -1.15 -14.58
N SER A 2 20.68 0.00 -13.89
CA SER A 2 20.19 -0.05 -12.50
C SER A 2 18.79 -0.62 -12.59
N LYS A 3 18.50 -1.64 -11.78
CA LYS A 3 17.13 -2.16 -11.74
C LYS A 3 16.33 -1.10 -11.01
N ASP A 4 15.17 -0.70 -11.53
CA ASP A 4 14.28 0.26 -10.86
C ASP A 4 14.02 -0.10 -9.38
N THR A 5 14.15 -1.39 -9.03
CA THR A 5 14.06 -1.91 -7.66
C THR A 5 15.12 -1.40 -6.70
N ASP A 6 16.28 -0.92 -7.16
CA ASP A 6 17.35 -0.40 -6.30
C ASP A 6 16.93 0.89 -5.57
N ARG A 7 15.86 1.54 -6.06
CA ARG A 7 15.30 2.81 -5.56
C ARG A 7 14.04 2.62 -4.72
N PHE A 8 13.51 1.40 -4.66
CA PHE A 8 12.18 1.11 -4.14
C PHE A 8 12.28 0.44 -2.77
N PHE A 9 11.72 1.08 -1.75
CA PHE A 9 11.80 0.62 -0.36
C PHE A 9 10.41 0.30 0.16
N VAL A 10 10.20 -0.92 0.65
CA VAL A 10 8.94 -1.32 1.25
C VAL A 10 9.02 -1.12 2.76
N LEU A 11 8.11 -0.32 3.30
CA LEU A 11 7.96 -0.12 4.73
C LEU A 11 6.93 -1.11 5.28
N THR A 12 7.37 -1.96 6.20
CA THR A 12 6.53 -2.95 6.89
C THR A 12 6.51 -2.67 8.38
N GLY A 13 5.37 -2.91 9.03
CA GLY A 13 5.20 -2.74 10.47
C GLY A 13 3.78 -3.04 10.91
N GLY A 14 3.62 -3.53 12.13
CA GLY A 14 2.31 -3.80 12.73
C GLY A 14 1.56 -2.52 13.12
N PRO A 15 0.28 -2.65 13.52
CA PRO A 15 -0.50 -1.52 14.03
C PRO A 15 0.24 -0.77 15.15
N GLY A 16 0.25 0.57 15.10
CA GLY A 16 0.90 1.40 16.11
C GLY A 16 2.43 1.53 15.99
N SER A 17 3.08 0.91 14.99
CA SER A 17 4.54 1.00 14.82
C SER A 17 5.08 2.36 14.35
N GLY A 18 4.21 3.38 14.23
CA GLY A 18 4.59 4.72 13.75
C GLY A 18 4.87 4.81 12.25
N LYS A 19 4.60 3.77 11.46
CA LYS A 19 4.90 3.73 10.03
C LYS A 19 4.21 4.85 9.22
N ASN A 20 2.93 5.13 9.50
CA ASN A 20 2.23 6.26 8.86
C ASN A 20 2.93 7.58 9.15
N THR A 21 3.38 7.79 10.39
CA THR A 21 4.12 8.99 10.78
C THR A 21 5.44 9.09 10.01
N LEU A 22 6.17 7.98 9.85
CA LEU A 22 7.40 7.94 9.05
C LEU A 22 7.13 8.27 7.57
N ILE A 23 6.07 7.69 6.99
CA ILE A 23 5.69 7.96 5.59
C ILE A 23 5.37 9.43 5.40
N GLU A 24 4.65 10.05 6.33
CA GLU A 24 4.31 11.47 6.25
C GLU A 24 5.58 12.34 6.25
N VAL A 25 6.50 12.09 7.19
CA VAL A 25 7.79 12.80 7.27
C VAL A 25 8.62 12.61 5.99
N LEU A 26 8.63 11.40 5.41
CA LEU A 26 9.33 11.13 4.16
C LEU A 26 8.71 11.92 2.99
N ARG A 27 7.38 12.04 2.93
CA ARG A 27 6.70 12.87 1.92
C ARG A 27 7.04 14.34 2.09
N GLU A 28 6.99 14.85 3.32
CA GLU A 28 7.38 16.23 3.65
C GLU A 28 8.85 16.52 3.29
N SER A 29 9.70 15.49 3.34
CA SER A 29 11.11 15.55 2.93
C SER A 29 11.32 15.42 1.42
N GLY A 30 10.26 15.35 0.61
CA GLY A 30 10.32 15.31 -0.85
C GLY A 30 10.44 13.91 -1.47
N TYR A 31 10.29 12.84 -0.69
CA TYR A 31 10.29 11.48 -1.22
C TYR A 31 8.91 11.06 -1.70
N ALA A 32 8.86 10.34 -2.82
CA ALA A 32 7.64 9.73 -3.32
C ALA A 32 7.19 8.57 -2.41
N SER A 33 5.88 8.42 -2.23
CA SER A 33 5.32 7.28 -1.50
C SER A 33 3.95 6.83 -1.99
N SER A 34 3.69 5.53 -1.88
CA SER A 34 2.38 4.92 -2.12
C SER A 34 1.66 4.67 -0.79
N ALA A 35 0.36 4.99 -0.74
CA ALA A 35 -0.50 4.71 0.39
C ALA A 35 -0.77 3.20 0.57
N GLU A 36 -1.11 2.80 1.80
CA GLU A 36 -1.51 1.43 2.16
C GLU A 36 -2.74 0.98 1.36
N ALA A 37 -2.55 0.01 0.46
CA ALA A 37 -3.60 -0.49 -0.43
C ALA A 37 -4.82 -0.99 0.34
N GLY A 38 -4.63 -1.78 1.40
CA GLY A 38 -5.72 -2.42 2.14
C GLY A 38 -6.68 -1.42 2.79
N ARG A 39 -6.13 -0.41 3.47
CA ARG A 39 -6.92 0.65 4.10
C ARG A 39 -7.67 1.47 3.04
N GLY A 40 -7.00 1.83 1.95
CA GLY A 40 -7.61 2.58 0.85
C GLY A 40 -8.75 1.81 0.17
N ILE A 41 -8.60 0.50 -0.01
CA ILE A 41 -9.64 -0.37 -0.57
C ILE A 41 -10.83 -0.46 0.39
N ILE A 42 -10.60 -0.75 1.67
CA ILE A 42 -11.68 -0.84 2.68
C ILE A 42 -12.50 0.45 2.70
N GLN A 43 -11.85 1.61 2.80
CA GLN A 43 -12.55 2.90 2.85
C GLN A 43 -13.38 3.16 1.60
N ARG A 44 -12.82 2.91 0.41
CA ARG A 44 -13.55 3.11 -0.86
C ARG A 44 -14.73 2.14 -0.99
N GLN A 45 -14.55 0.88 -0.62
CA GLN A 45 -15.59 -0.14 -0.75
C GLN A 45 -16.70 0.07 0.27
N MET A 46 -16.38 0.46 1.51
CA MET A 46 -17.39 0.89 2.48
C MET A 46 -18.20 2.09 1.98
N ALA A 47 -17.54 3.09 1.37
CA ALA A 47 -18.22 4.29 0.88
C ALA A 47 -19.21 4.01 -0.27
N ILE A 48 -18.94 3.01 -1.10
CA ILE A 48 -19.82 2.62 -2.22
C ILE A 48 -20.69 1.39 -1.92
N SER A 49 -20.66 0.87 -0.68
CA SER A 49 -21.28 -0.42 -0.33
C SER A 49 -20.86 -1.57 -1.25
N GLY A 50 -19.59 -1.57 -1.64
CA GLY A 50 -19.00 -2.52 -2.58
C GLY A 50 -18.55 -3.82 -1.91
N PRO A 51 -18.41 -4.91 -2.68
CA PRO A 51 -18.14 -6.24 -2.15
C PRO A 51 -16.67 -6.52 -1.84
N ALA A 52 -15.73 -5.69 -2.30
CA ALA A 52 -14.29 -5.95 -2.15
C ALA A 52 -13.80 -5.57 -0.74
N LEU A 53 -14.34 -6.23 0.28
CA LEU A 53 -13.95 -6.11 1.68
C LEU A 53 -13.39 -7.45 2.16
N PRO A 54 -12.41 -7.47 3.07
CA PRO A 54 -11.74 -8.71 3.47
C PRO A 54 -12.69 -9.68 4.18
N TRP A 55 -13.77 -9.19 4.81
CA TRP A 55 -14.81 -10.03 5.43
C TRP A 55 -15.99 -10.34 4.52
N ALA A 56 -16.18 -9.62 3.41
CA ALA A 56 -17.33 -9.81 2.52
C ALA A 56 -16.98 -10.69 1.30
N ASN A 57 -15.84 -10.41 0.66
CA ASN A 57 -15.33 -11.19 -0.45
C ASN A 57 -13.78 -11.17 -0.43
N PRO A 58 -13.15 -12.12 0.29
CA PRO A 58 -11.69 -12.18 0.43
C PRO A 58 -10.94 -12.28 -0.91
N ALA A 59 -11.49 -13.04 -1.87
CA ALA A 59 -10.87 -13.22 -3.18
C ALA A 59 -10.85 -11.91 -3.98
N LEU A 60 -12.00 -11.22 -4.04
CA LEU A 60 -12.09 -9.93 -4.72
C LEU A 60 -11.26 -8.85 -4.01
N PHE A 61 -11.18 -8.89 -2.67
CA PHE A 61 -10.29 -8.02 -1.92
C PHE A 61 -8.81 -8.25 -2.30
N ALA A 62 -8.38 -9.52 -2.39
CA ALA A 62 -7.03 -9.88 -2.81
C ALA A 62 -6.71 -9.46 -4.26
N GLU A 63 -7.66 -9.64 -5.20
CA GLU A 63 -7.51 -9.15 -6.57
C GLU A 63 -7.40 -7.62 -6.62
N THR A 64 -8.22 -6.92 -5.84
CA THR A 64 -8.18 -5.45 -5.77
C THR A 64 -6.85 -4.95 -5.19
N MET A 65 -6.33 -5.64 -4.17
CA MET A 65 -4.98 -5.39 -3.63
C MET A 65 -3.91 -5.56 -4.70
N LEU A 66 -3.96 -6.63 -5.48
CA LEU A 66 -2.99 -6.88 -6.56
C LEU A 66 -3.04 -5.78 -7.63
N VAL A 67 -4.23 -5.41 -8.10
CA VAL A 67 -4.41 -4.33 -9.08
C VAL A 67 -3.86 -3.01 -8.57
N TRP A 68 -4.08 -2.72 -7.28
CA TRP A 68 -3.53 -1.53 -6.64
C TRP A 68 -2.00 -1.55 -6.65
N GLU A 69 -1.38 -2.65 -6.20
CA GLU A 69 0.08 -2.79 -6.13
C GLU A 69 0.73 -2.67 -7.52
N MET A 70 0.13 -3.27 -8.55
CA MET A 70 0.60 -3.12 -9.93
C MET A 70 0.53 -1.67 -10.39
N ARG A 71 -0.58 -0.98 -10.09
CA ARG A 71 -0.71 0.45 -10.42
C ARG A 71 0.31 1.31 -9.65
N SER A 72 0.52 1.05 -8.36
CA SER A 72 1.51 1.76 -7.54
C SER A 72 2.92 1.56 -8.08
N TYR A 73 3.24 0.35 -8.54
CA TYR A 73 4.52 0.06 -9.18
C TYR A 73 4.72 0.86 -10.48
N GLU A 74 3.72 0.88 -11.37
CA GLU A 74 3.80 1.64 -12.62
C GLU A 74 3.94 3.16 -12.39
N ILE A 75 3.24 3.71 -11.38
CA ILE A 75 3.40 5.11 -10.98
C ILE A 75 4.83 5.34 -10.46
N ALA A 76 5.32 4.49 -9.58
CA ALA A 76 6.67 4.61 -9.02
C ALA A 76 7.78 4.51 -10.09
N ARG A 77 7.56 3.76 -11.17
CA ARG A 77 8.50 3.72 -12.32
C ARG A 77 8.64 5.07 -13.01
N GLN A 78 7.64 5.95 -12.93
CA GLN A 78 7.64 7.28 -13.52
C GLN A 78 8.20 8.35 -12.58
N GLU A 79 8.37 8.03 -11.30
CA GLU A 79 8.98 8.93 -10.31
C GLU A 79 10.50 8.82 -10.37
N ASP A 80 11.17 9.97 -10.27
CA ASP A 80 12.61 10.06 -10.09
C ASP A 80 12.98 9.87 -8.61
N GLY A 81 14.17 9.32 -8.34
CA GLY A 81 14.68 9.17 -6.97
C GLY A 81 14.08 7.99 -6.20
N ILE A 82 14.08 8.09 -4.87
CA ILE A 82 13.69 7.00 -3.96
C ILE A 82 12.17 7.00 -3.77
N VAL A 83 11.56 5.80 -3.83
CA VAL A 83 10.12 5.60 -3.62
C VAL A 83 9.86 4.66 -2.45
N PHE A 84 9.00 5.08 -1.52
CA PHE A 84 8.59 4.28 -0.37
C PHE A 84 7.19 3.69 -0.55
N PHE A 85 7.05 2.38 -0.37
CA PHE A 85 5.78 1.67 -0.43
C PHE A 85 5.31 1.34 0.97
N ASP A 86 4.10 1.79 1.30
CA ASP A 86 3.45 1.37 2.53
C ASP A 86 2.84 -0.02 2.39
N ARG A 87 3.50 -1.03 2.95
CA ARG A 87 2.84 -2.30 3.22
C ARG A 87 2.49 -2.40 4.69
N GLY A 88 1.26 -1.99 5.02
CA GLY A 88 0.57 -2.61 6.16
C GLY A 88 0.66 -4.09 5.91
N LEU A 89 1.24 -4.87 6.84
CA LEU A 89 0.81 -6.26 6.92
C LEU A 89 -0.69 -6.15 7.18
N PRO A 90 -1.56 -6.41 6.19
CA PRO A 90 -2.97 -6.44 6.50
C PRO A 90 -3.11 -7.61 7.46
N ASP A 91 -3.83 -7.39 8.55
CA ASP A 91 -4.22 -8.37 9.58
C ASP A 91 -5.12 -9.50 9.01
N ILE A 92 -4.91 -9.90 7.77
CA ILE A 92 -5.65 -10.96 7.06
C ILE A 92 -5.04 -12.33 7.39
N ALA A 93 -3.80 -12.36 7.90
CA ALA A 93 -3.17 -13.60 8.38
C ALA A 93 -3.38 -13.85 9.89
N SER A 94 -3.95 -12.92 10.65
CA SER A 94 -4.23 -13.09 12.09
C SER A 94 -5.62 -13.64 12.38
N GLY A 95 -6.37 -14.03 11.35
CA GLY A 95 -7.59 -14.82 11.49
C GLY A 95 -7.26 -16.28 11.83
N THR A 96 -6.91 -16.54 13.08
CA THR A 96 -7.08 -17.84 13.74
C THR A 96 -7.78 -17.60 15.06
#